data_AF-A0AAV6YFK4-F1
#
_entry.id   AF-A0AAV6YFK4-F1
#
_cell.length_a   1.000
_cell.length_b   1.000
_cell.length_c   1.000
_cell.angle_alpha   90.00
_cell.angle_beta   90.00
_cell.angle_gamma   90.00
#
_symmetry.space_group_name_H-M   'P 1'
#
loop_
_entity.id
_entity.type
_entity.pdbx_description
1 polymer ?
#
loop_
_entity_poly.entity_id
_entity_poly.type
_entity_poly.pdbx_seq_one_letter_code
_entity_poly.pdbx_strand_id
1 'polypeptide(L)'
;MADEDGIHSSQRNGGGGPGFGLVGGPRVVRIVKSESGYGFNVRGQVSEGGQLRSINGELYAPLQHVSAVLPGGAADRAGIRKGDRILEV
;
A
#
# COMPACT_ATOMS: atom_id res chain seq x y z
N MET A 1 -32.59 5.20 -44.45
CA MET A 1 -31.59 5.41 -45.53
C MET A 1 -30.48 6.29 -44.97
N ALA A 2 -29.55 5.78 -44.18
CA ALA A 2 -29.15 4.39 -44.03
C ALA A 2 -29.02 4.00 -42.55
N ASP A 3 -29.07 2.70 -42.36
CA ASP A 3 -29.26 1.92 -41.17
C ASP A 3 -28.04 0.97 -41.10
N GLU A 4 -27.60 0.58 -39.89
CA GLU A 4 -26.63 -0.51 -39.56
C GLU A 4 -25.13 -0.19 -39.84
N ASP A 5 -24.09 -0.55 -39.07
CA ASP A 5 -23.72 -1.72 -38.24
C ASP A 5 -22.98 -1.24 -36.95
N GLY A 6 -23.00 -1.85 -35.76
CA GLY A 6 -22.95 -3.27 -35.44
C GLY A 6 -21.54 -3.68 -34.99
N ILE A 7 -21.15 -3.46 -33.72
CA ILE A 7 -20.27 -4.34 -32.93
C ILE A 7 -20.20 -3.95 -31.44
N HIS A 8 -20.97 -4.65 -30.61
CA HIS A 8 -20.71 -4.83 -29.17
C HIS A 8 -19.58 -5.84 -29.01
N SER A 9 -18.33 -5.38 -28.86
CA SER A 9 -17.21 -6.25 -28.50
C SER A 9 -17.03 -6.32 -26.99
N SER A 10 -17.75 -7.29 -26.43
CA SER A 10 -17.40 -8.17 -25.33
C SER A 10 -16.13 -7.82 -24.53
N GLN A 11 -16.37 -7.39 -23.30
CA GLN A 11 -15.49 -7.47 -22.13
C GLN A 11 -14.67 -8.78 -22.15
N ARG A 12 -13.42 -8.72 -22.61
CA ARG A 12 -12.44 -9.80 -22.42
C ARG A 12 -11.75 -9.60 -21.09
N ASN A 13 -12.39 -10.08 -20.02
CA ASN A 13 -11.68 -10.37 -18.77
C ASN A 13 -10.94 -11.70 -18.95
N GLY A 14 -9.63 -11.62 -19.17
CA GLY A 14 -8.77 -12.79 -19.30
C GLY A 14 -7.32 -12.45 -18.96
N GLY A 15 -6.89 -12.78 -17.74
CA GLY A 15 -5.51 -12.57 -17.30
C GLY A 15 -5.29 -12.91 -15.82
N GLY A 16 -5.77 -14.07 -15.36
CA GLY A 16 -5.45 -14.61 -14.04
C GLY A 16 -3.99 -15.07 -13.99
N GLY A 17 -3.08 -14.15 -13.67
CA GLY A 17 -1.71 -14.45 -13.25
C GLY A 17 -1.64 -14.74 -11.75
N PRO A 18 -0.58 -15.41 -11.26
CA PRO A 18 -0.52 -15.89 -9.89
C PRO A 18 -0.34 -14.72 -8.91
N GLY A 19 -1.39 -14.41 -8.15
CA GLY A 19 -1.28 -13.95 -6.77
C GLY A 19 -0.55 -12.62 -6.49
N PHE A 20 -0.75 -11.57 -7.29
CA PHE A 20 -0.54 -10.21 -6.78
C PHE A 20 -1.75 -9.84 -5.90
N GLY A 21 -1.63 -10.08 -4.59
CA GLY A 21 -2.64 -9.71 -3.61
C GLY A 21 -3.08 -8.25 -3.81
N LEU A 22 -4.38 -8.06 -4.02
CA LEU A 22 -5.18 -6.84 -3.86
C LEU A 22 -4.38 -5.57 -3.52
N VAL A 23 -4.05 -4.82 -4.56
CA VAL A 23 -3.46 -3.49 -4.49
C VAL A 23 -4.37 -2.53 -3.69
N GLY A 24 -3.99 -2.20 -2.46
CA GLY A 24 -4.22 -0.86 -1.89
C GLY A 24 -4.90 -0.71 -0.54
N GLY A 25 -5.31 -1.76 0.17
CA GLY A 25 -6.00 -1.63 1.47
C GLY A 25 -5.07 -1.46 2.69
N PRO A 26 -5.56 -0.86 3.79
CA PRO A 26 -4.90 -0.97 5.10
C PRO A 26 -4.69 -2.43 5.49
N ARG A 27 -3.56 -2.73 6.13
CA ARG A 27 -3.25 -4.09 6.61
C ARG A 27 -2.60 -4.04 7.98
N VAL A 28 -2.93 -5.02 8.81
CA VAL A 28 -2.31 -5.21 10.13
C VAL A 28 -1.12 -6.14 9.98
N VAL A 29 0.00 -5.76 10.59
CA VAL A 29 1.24 -6.53 10.62
C VAL A 29 1.73 -6.62 12.05
N ARG A 30 2.22 -7.79 12.46
CA ARG A 30 2.84 -7.99 13.77
C ARG A 30 4.32 -8.26 13.60
N ILE A 31 5.15 -7.43 14.22
CA ILE A 31 6.61 -7.55 14.14
C ILE A 31 7.12 -7.82 15.56
N VAL A 32 7.84 -8.91 15.73
CA VAL A 32 8.55 -9.19 16.98
C VAL A 32 9.95 -8.60 16.87
N LYS A 33 10.36 -7.82 17.88
CA LYS A 33 11.68 -7.18 17.92
C LYS A 33 12.78 -8.26 17.96
N SER A 34 13.78 -8.12 17.09
CA SER A 34 14.99 -8.95 17.10
C SER A 34 16.15 -8.21 17.77
N GLU A 35 17.32 -8.84 17.84
CA GLU A 35 18.54 -8.22 18.38
C GLU A 35 18.93 -6.94 17.63
N SER A 36 18.73 -6.89 16.31
CA SER A 36 18.93 -5.70 15.48
C SER A 36 17.73 -4.74 15.46
N GLY A 37 16.75 -4.94 16.35
CA GLY A 37 15.51 -4.16 16.42
C GLY A 37 14.41 -4.70 15.51
N TYR A 38 13.51 -3.82 15.05
CA TYR A 38 12.43 -4.17 14.13
C TYR A 38 12.89 -4.22 12.66
N GLY A 39 14.00 -3.57 12.31
CA GLY A 39 14.57 -3.63 10.96
C GLY A 39 13.88 -2.74 9.92
N PHE A 40 13.36 -1.57 10.31
CA PHE A 40 12.86 -0.55 9.38
C PHE A 40 13.03 0.85 9.98
N ASN A 41 13.03 1.88 9.11
CA ASN A 41 13.13 3.28 9.51
C ASN A 41 11.84 4.02 9.18
N VAL A 42 11.39 4.88 10.10
CA VAL A 42 10.20 5.72 9.92
C VAL A 42 10.62 7.16 9.58
N ARG A 43 9.87 7.81 8.69
CA ARG A 43 10.05 9.23 8.36
C ARG A 43 8.69 9.88 8.12
N GLY A 44 8.61 11.17 8.38
CA GLY A 44 7.45 11.99 8.07
C GLY A 44 7.54 13.36 8.74
N GLN A 45 6.42 14.06 8.75
CA GLN A 45 6.32 15.38 9.37
C GLN A 45 6.52 15.27 10.89
N VAL A 46 7.21 16.25 11.48
CA VAL A 46 7.42 16.32 12.94
C VAL A 46 6.28 17.07 13.64
N SER A 47 5.71 18.07 12.97
CA SER A 47 4.57 18.83 13.47
C SER A 47 3.29 17.99 13.48
N GLU A 48 2.45 18.18 14.48
CA GLU A 48 1.11 17.57 14.53
C GLU A 48 0.14 18.26 13.56
N GLY A 49 -0.82 17.49 13.04
CA GLY A 49 -1.83 17.99 12.10
C GLY A 49 -1.29 18.28 10.70
N GLY A 50 -2.06 19.06 9.94
CA GLY A 50 -1.75 19.43 8.56
C GLY A 50 -2.89 19.12 7.60
N GLN A 51 -2.70 19.47 6.33
CA GLN A 51 -3.73 19.31 5.31
C GLN A 51 -4.06 17.82 5.09
N LEU A 52 -5.36 17.50 5.09
CA LEU A 52 -5.82 16.16 4.76
C LEU A 52 -5.46 15.79 3.32
N ARG A 53 -5.04 14.53 3.12
CA ARG A 53 -4.67 13.97 1.83
C ARG A 53 -5.60 12.82 1.48
N SER A 54 -6.12 12.84 0.26
CA SER A 54 -6.90 11.72 -0.26
C SER A 54 -5.96 10.56 -0.58
N ILE A 55 -6.25 9.40 0.00
CA ILE A 55 -5.56 8.14 -0.22
C ILE A 55 -6.63 7.09 -0.47
N ASN A 56 -6.67 6.53 -1.69
CA ASN A 56 -7.68 5.54 -2.09
C ASN A 56 -9.13 5.99 -1.88
N GLY A 57 -9.41 7.29 -2.04
CA GLY A 57 -10.75 7.87 -1.89
C GLY A 57 -11.12 8.33 -0.48
N GLU A 58 -10.25 8.09 0.51
CA GLU A 58 -10.48 8.51 1.90
C GLU A 58 -9.46 9.56 2.34
N LEU A 59 -9.89 10.51 3.19
CA LEU A 59 -9.06 11.61 3.65
C LEU A 59 -8.33 11.23 4.94
N TYR A 60 -7.00 11.33 4.91
CA TYR A 60 -6.15 11.09 6.06
C TYR A 60 -5.34 12.32 6.40
N ALA A 61 -5.08 12.54 7.69
CA ALA A 61 -4.03 13.46 8.12
C ALA A 61 -2.66 13.01 7.60
N PRO A 62 -1.63 13.88 7.61
CA PRO A 62 -0.28 13.49 7.20
C PRO A 62 0.23 12.27 7.98
N LEU A 63 0.42 11.14 7.27
CA LEU A 63 0.89 9.88 7.86
C LEU A 63 2.42 9.77 7.80
N GLN A 64 2.98 9.13 8.82
CA GLN A 64 4.37 8.66 8.78
C GLN A 64 4.49 7.50 7.79
N HIS A 65 5.69 7.31 7.22
CA HIS A 65 5.93 6.24 6.27
C HIS A 65 7.25 5.51 6.54
N VAL A 66 7.33 4.29 6.03
CA VAL A 66 8.54 3.48 6.08
C VAL A 66 9.52 3.97 5.01
N SER A 67 10.64 4.53 5.44
CA SER A 67 11.67 5.11 4.57
C SER A 67 12.72 4.10 4.10
N ALA A 68 12.98 3.06 4.90
CA ALA A 68 13.89 1.97 4.59
C ALA A 68 13.49 0.71 5.37
N VAL A 69 13.83 -0.46 4.82
CA VAL A 69 13.64 -1.78 5.44
C VAL A 69 14.96 -2.53 5.34
N LEU A 70 15.39 -3.18 6.42
CA LEU A 70 16.58 -4.02 6.46
C LEU A 70 16.27 -5.36 5.77
N PRO A 71 16.97 -5.71 4.67
CA PRO A 71 16.75 -6.99 3.99
C PRO A 71 16.98 -8.17 4.92
N GLY A 72 16.06 -9.13 4.92
CA GLY A 72 16.06 -10.29 5.80
C GLY A 72 15.77 -9.97 7.28
N GLY A 73 15.53 -8.71 7.64
CA GLY A 73 15.21 -8.28 9.00
C GLY A 73 13.80 -8.68 9.45
N ALA A 74 13.45 -8.34 10.70
CA ALA A 74 12.14 -8.71 11.27
C ALA A 74 10.96 -8.10 10.48
N ALA A 75 11.05 -6.82 10.11
CA ALA A 75 10.04 -6.12 9.32
C ALA A 75 9.92 -6.66 7.89
N ASP A 76 11.04 -6.99 7.24
CA ASP A 76 11.04 -7.58 5.90
C ASP A 76 10.30 -8.93 5.90
N ARG A 77 10.61 -9.80 6.88
CA ARG A 77 9.91 -11.08 7.06
C ARG A 77 8.43 -10.92 7.43
N ALA A 78 8.07 -9.82 8.09
CA ALA A 78 6.68 -9.48 8.39
C ALA A 78 5.93 -8.83 7.20
N GLY A 79 6.62 -8.61 6.07
CA GLY A 79 6.02 -8.05 4.87
C GLY A 79 5.85 -6.52 4.89
N ILE A 80 6.61 -5.81 5.73
CA ILE A 80 6.74 -4.35 5.63
C ILE A 80 7.55 -3.98 4.39
N ARG A 81 7.13 -2.92 3.69
CA ARG A 81 7.75 -2.44 2.46
C ARG A 81 8.07 -0.96 2.57
N LYS A 82 9.14 -0.53 1.91
CA LYS A 82 9.44 0.90 1.75
C LYS A 82 8.24 1.59 1.08
N GLY A 83 7.80 2.71 1.65
CA GLY A 83 6.64 3.46 1.20
C GLY A 83 5.32 3.10 1.89
N ASP A 84 5.27 2.05 2.73
CA ASP A 84 4.11 1.80 3.57
C ASP A 84 3.81 3.02 4.46
N ARG A 85 2.54 3.38 4.56
CA ARG A 85 2.04 4.46 5.41
C ARG A 85 1.49 3.86 6.69
N ILE A 86 1.89 4.43 7.83
CA ILE A 86 1.51 3.97 9.16
C ILE A 86 0.20 4.67 9.54
N LEU A 87 -0.87 3.89 9.68
CA LEU A 87 -2.17 4.37 10.07
C LEU A 87 -2.37 4.29 11.60
N GLU A 88 -1.93 3.19 12.20
CA GLU A 88 -2.06 2.87 13.62
C GLU A 88 -0.83 2.08 14.10
N VAL A 89 -0.49 2.18 15.39
CA VAL A 89 0.62 1.49 16.05
C VAL A 89 0.17 0.92 17.39
#